data_AF-A0A4Q2YCX3-F1
#
_entry.id   AF-A0A4Q2YCX3-F1
#
_cell.length_a   1.000
_cell.length_b   1.000
_cell.length_c   1.000
_cell.angle_alpha   90.00
_cell.angle_beta   90.00
_cell.angle_gamma   90.00
#
_symmetry.space_group_name_H-M   'P 1'
#
loop_
_entity.id
_entity.type
_entity.pdbx_description
1 polymer ?
#
loop_
_entity_poly.entity_id
_entity_poly.type
_entity_poly.pdbx_seq_one_letter_code
_entity_poly.pdbx_strand_id
1 'polypeptide(L)'
;PGHGDLYPALVGSGWLDRLLEEGVKYAFVSNSDNLGAILDPAILTYFAKSGAPFLMEVTRRTAADRKGGHLAVRKSDGRLLLREVAQCPDADVDAFQDIDRHQYFNTNSLWLRLDLLKEQLEADSGVLPLPMIRNNKTVDPRDKKSIAVVQLEIAMGAAIECFEGAAALDVPRSRFAPVKTTGDLLALRSDAYEVLADGQVRLAAERDGVPPNIVLSDDYKLVDQLEPLGVPSLIKCRSLKIVGPVRFEEGVVIQGDVEIHNTTPERFIVEPGIYKDQVIGL
;
A
#
# COMPACT_ATOMS: atom_id res chain seq x y z
N PRO A 1 9.08 12.25 -8.69
CA PRO A 1 7.88 13.15 -8.70
C PRO A 1 6.62 12.29 -8.63
N GLY A 2 6.39 11.65 -7.48
CA GLY A 2 5.46 10.51 -7.39
C GLY A 2 5.98 9.27 -8.14
N HIS A 3 5.24 8.16 -8.05
CA HIS A 3 5.62 6.88 -8.66
C HIS A 3 5.19 6.77 -10.14
N GLY A 4 4.34 7.68 -10.64
CA GLY A 4 4.05 7.79 -12.08
C GLY A 4 5.25 8.19 -12.94
N ASP A 5 6.33 8.65 -12.31
CA ASP A 5 7.62 8.93 -12.94
C ASP A 5 8.30 7.68 -13.55
N LEU A 6 7.79 6.49 -13.22
CA LEU A 6 8.23 5.22 -13.81
C LEU A 6 8.31 5.28 -15.34
N TYR A 7 7.27 5.79 -16.00
CA TYR A 7 7.15 5.76 -17.47
C TYR A 7 8.20 6.65 -18.16
N PRO A 8 8.31 7.95 -17.83
CA PRO A 8 9.37 8.78 -18.41
C PRO A 8 10.78 8.29 -18.00
N ALA A 9 10.95 7.74 -16.80
CA ALA A 9 12.24 7.18 -16.38
C ALA A 9 12.64 5.95 -17.22
N LEU A 10 11.70 5.05 -17.56
CA LEU A 10 11.95 3.90 -18.43
C LEU A 10 12.41 4.31 -19.83
N VAL A 11 11.82 5.37 -20.38
CA VAL A 11 12.20 5.94 -21.69
C VAL A 11 13.53 6.66 -21.60
N GLY A 12 13.65 7.64 -20.70
CA GLY A 12 14.82 8.51 -20.59
C GLY A 12 16.11 7.77 -20.20
N SER A 13 16.00 6.62 -19.54
CA SER A 13 17.15 5.75 -19.22
C SER A 13 17.52 4.78 -20.34
N GLY A 14 16.67 4.60 -21.36
CA GLY A 14 16.83 3.60 -22.41
C GLY A 14 16.55 2.16 -21.97
N TRP A 15 16.04 1.95 -20.74
CA TRP A 15 15.72 0.61 -20.25
C TRP A 15 14.55 -0.03 -20.99
N LEU A 16 13.55 0.76 -21.40
CA LEU A 16 12.41 0.24 -22.17
C LEU A 16 12.88 -0.43 -23.47
N ASP A 17 13.78 0.22 -24.20
CA ASP A 17 14.32 -0.30 -25.46
C ASP A 17 15.15 -1.56 -25.23
N ARG A 18 16.04 -1.55 -24.23
CA ARG A 18 16.86 -2.72 -23.90
C ARG A 18 16.02 -3.94 -23.54
N LEU A 19 14.99 -3.76 -22.72
CA LEU A 19 14.08 -4.85 -22.35
C LEU A 19 13.38 -5.44 -23.58
N LEU A 20 12.90 -4.58 -24.48
CA LEU A 20 12.25 -5.00 -25.71
C LEU A 20 13.23 -5.72 -26.67
N GLU A 21 14.46 -5.22 -26.81
CA GLU A 21 15.53 -5.85 -27.61
C GLU A 21 15.91 -7.24 -27.08
N GLU A 22 15.88 -7.43 -25.76
CA GLU A 22 16.07 -8.74 -25.11
C GLU A 22 14.83 -9.66 -25.20
N GLY A 23 13.73 -9.18 -25.79
CA GLY A 23 12.51 -9.95 -26.00
C GLY A 23 11.54 -9.96 -24.81
N VAL A 24 11.76 -9.10 -23.80
CA VAL A 24 10.82 -8.92 -22.68
C VAL A 24 9.57 -8.19 -23.18
N LYS A 25 8.41 -8.80 -23.01
CA LYS A 25 7.12 -8.26 -23.50
C LYS A 25 6.23 -7.68 -22.41
N TYR A 26 6.39 -8.16 -21.19
CA TYR A 26 5.50 -7.84 -20.08
C TYR A 26 6.34 -7.40 -18.88
N ALA A 27 5.86 -6.39 -18.17
CA ALA A 27 6.39 -6.00 -16.87
C ALA A 27 5.30 -6.10 -15.82
N PHE A 28 5.64 -6.66 -14.66
CA PHE A 28 4.84 -6.57 -13.44
C PHE A 28 5.49 -5.53 -12.52
N VAL A 29 4.70 -4.55 -12.10
CA VAL A 29 5.13 -3.42 -11.27
C VAL A 29 4.28 -3.38 -10.03
N SER A 30 4.89 -3.28 -8.85
CA SER A 30 4.17 -3.21 -7.58
C SER A 30 4.82 -2.22 -6.61
N ASN A 31 4.07 -1.86 -5.57
CA ASN A 31 4.63 -1.20 -4.40
C ASN A 31 5.61 -2.14 -3.68
N SER A 32 6.81 -1.66 -3.38
CA SER A 32 7.81 -2.43 -2.61
C SER A 32 7.34 -2.76 -1.19
N ASP A 33 6.42 -1.98 -0.63
CA ASP A 33 5.81 -2.22 0.66
C ASP A 33 4.58 -3.15 0.61
N ASN A 34 4.13 -3.57 -0.57
CA ASN A 34 3.06 -4.56 -0.72
C ASN A 34 3.65 -5.97 -0.82
N LEU A 35 3.67 -6.69 0.29
CA LEU A 35 4.24 -8.05 0.37
C LEU A 35 3.38 -9.11 -0.33
N GLY A 36 2.10 -8.80 -0.58
CA GLY A 36 1.21 -9.67 -1.35
C GLY A 36 1.41 -9.59 -2.86
N ALA A 37 2.18 -8.61 -3.35
CA ALA A 37 2.41 -8.41 -4.77
C ALA A 37 3.47 -9.36 -5.32
N ILE A 38 3.07 -10.60 -5.60
CA ILE A 38 3.93 -11.63 -6.20
C ILE A 38 3.56 -11.87 -7.67
N LEU A 39 4.54 -12.24 -8.49
CA LEU A 39 4.29 -12.60 -9.89
C LEU A 39 3.43 -13.87 -9.96
N ASP A 40 2.29 -13.77 -10.63
CA ASP A 40 1.35 -14.89 -10.81
C ASP A 40 1.27 -15.28 -12.30
N PRO A 41 1.73 -16.49 -12.69
CA PRO A 41 1.66 -16.96 -14.07
C PRO A 41 0.25 -17.06 -14.64
N ALA A 42 -0.78 -17.28 -13.82
CA ALA A 42 -2.17 -17.33 -14.27
C ALA A 42 -2.66 -15.93 -14.67
N ILE A 43 -2.33 -14.91 -13.87
CA ILE A 43 -2.64 -13.51 -14.19
C ILE A 43 -1.86 -13.08 -15.44
N LEU A 44 -0.57 -13.40 -15.54
CA LEU A 44 0.22 -13.14 -16.75
C LEU A 44 -0.39 -13.80 -18.00
N THR A 45 -0.81 -15.06 -17.88
CA THR A 45 -1.45 -15.79 -18.98
C THR A 45 -2.76 -15.13 -19.40
N TYR A 46 -3.59 -14.72 -18.44
CA TYR A 46 -4.81 -13.97 -18.71
C TYR A 46 -4.50 -12.65 -19.42
N PHE A 47 -3.57 -11.86 -18.88
CA PHE A 47 -3.17 -10.57 -19.45
C PHE A 47 -2.69 -10.72 -20.89
N ALA A 48 -1.77 -11.66 -21.15
CA ALA A 48 -1.25 -11.95 -22.47
C ALA A 48 -2.34 -12.36 -23.48
N LYS A 49 -3.33 -13.15 -23.05
CA LYS A 49 -4.45 -13.59 -23.91
C LYS A 49 -5.49 -12.49 -24.16
N SER A 50 -5.65 -11.57 -23.20
CA SER A 50 -6.64 -10.48 -23.30
C SER A 50 -6.27 -9.46 -24.39
N GLY A 51 -4.99 -9.34 -24.72
CA GLY A 51 -4.49 -8.29 -25.61
C GLY A 51 -4.50 -6.89 -25.00
N ALA A 52 -4.86 -6.76 -23.71
CA ALA A 52 -4.88 -5.47 -23.03
C ALA A 52 -3.45 -4.86 -22.95
N PRO A 53 -3.30 -3.54 -23.17
CA PRO A 53 -2.03 -2.84 -22.99
C PRO A 53 -1.62 -2.67 -21.53
N PHE A 54 -2.61 -2.61 -20.65
CA PHE A 54 -2.45 -2.28 -19.25
C PHE A 54 -3.50 -3.04 -18.44
N LEU A 55 -3.07 -3.70 -17.37
CA LEU A 55 -3.95 -4.37 -16.42
C LEU A 55 -3.64 -3.91 -15.00
N MET A 56 -4.66 -3.41 -14.30
CA MET A 56 -4.58 -3.05 -12.88
C MET A 56 -5.17 -4.17 -12.04
N GLU A 57 -4.39 -4.73 -11.11
CA GLU A 57 -4.98 -5.53 -10.04
C GLU A 57 -5.75 -4.60 -9.09
N VAL A 58 -7.02 -4.91 -8.86
CA VAL A 58 -7.87 -4.21 -7.88
C VAL A 58 -8.38 -5.22 -6.87
N THR A 59 -8.75 -4.77 -5.68
CA THR A 59 -9.36 -5.65 -4.68
C THR A 59 -10.59 -5.00 -4.09
N ARG A 60 -11.50 -5.81 -3.53
CA ARG A 60 -12.68 -5.32 -2.83
C ARG A 60 -12.27 -4.36 -1.70
N ARG A 61 -12.89 -3.18 -1.68
CA ARG A 61 -12.70 -2.19 -0.63
C ARG A 61 -13.26 -2.69 0.70
N THR A 62 -12.57 -2.27 1.74
CA THR A 62 -12.93 -2.45 3.14
C THR A 62 -12.97 -1.09 3.83
N ALA A 63 -13.50 -1.03 5.05
CA ALA A 63 -13.51 0.20 5.84
C ALA A 63 -12.11 0.74 6.19
N ALA A 64 -11.06 -0.08 6.01
CA ALA A 64 -9.66 0.32 6.19
C ALA A 64 -9.10 1.09 4.97
N ASP A 65 -9.72 0.96 3.79
CA ASP A 65 -9.27 1.56 2.51
C ASP A 65 -9.73 3.01 2.35
N ARG A 66 -9.38 3.84 3.34
CA ARG A 66 -9.76 5.26 3.40
C ARG A 66 -8.79 6.17 2.66
N LYS A 67 -7.55 5.73 2.48
CA LYS A 67 -6.46 6.47 1.81
C LYS A 67 -6.03 5.71 0.56
N GLY A 68 -5.87 6.41 -0.56
CA GLY A 68 -5.52 5.86 -1.87
C GLY A 68 -6.61 6.15 -2.90
N GLY A 69 -6.67 5.35 -3.96
CA GLY A 69 -7.57 5.55 -5.08
C GLY A 69 -8.48 4.36 -5.37
N HIS A 70 -9.68 4.67 -5.85
CA HIS A 70 -10.63 3.66 -6.32
C HIS A 70 -10.76 3.73 -7.84
N LEU A 71 -11.14 2.60 -8.44
CA LEU A 71 -11.44 2.53 -9.87
C LEU A 71 -12.77 3.26 -10.16
N ALA A 72 -12.87 3.88 -11.33
CA ALA A 72 -14.10 4.42 -11.86
C ALA A 72 -14.15 4.27 -13.39
N VAL A 73 -15.34 4.44 -13.96
CA VAL A 73 -15.55 4.48 -15.41
C VAL A 73 -15.87 5.92 -15.81
N ARG A 74 -15.10 6.46 -16.75
CA ARG A 74 -15.30 7.80 -17.30
C ARG A 74 -16.54 7.81 -18.19
N LYS A 75 -17.50 8.68 -17.90
CA LYS A 75 -18.78 8.72 -18.64
C LYS A 75 -18.64 9.19 -20.10
N SER A 76 -17.63 9.99 -20.42
CA SER A 76 -17.49 10.59 -21.76
C SER A 76 -17.06 9.59 -22.83
N ASP A 77 -16.32 8.54 -22.47
CA ASP A 77 -15.75 7.58 -23.42
C ASP A 77 -15.73 6.13 -22.91
N GLY A 78 -16.28 5.86 -21.71
CA GLY A 78 -16.36 4.52 -21.13
C GLY A 78 -15.03 3.95 -20.63
N ARG A 79 -13.94 4.74 -20.65
CA ARG A 79 -12.61 4.26 -20.22
C ARG A 79 -12.51 4.15 -18.70
N LEU A 80 -11.65 3.26 -18.24
CA LEU A 80 -11.29 3.17 -16.83
C LEU A 80 -10.45 4.39 -16.42
N LEU A 81 -10.62 4.84 -15.18
CA LEU A 81 -9.79 5.87 -14.56
C LEU A 81 -9.53 5.53 -13.09
N LEU A 82 -8.41 6.02 -12.57
CA LEU A 82 -8.09 5.97 -11.15
C LEU A 82 -8.42 7.32 -10.51
N ARG A 83 -9.27 7.33 -9.49
CA ARG A 83 -9.57 8.54 -8.72
C ARG A 83 -8.93 8.42 -7.34
N GLU A 84 -7.88 9.19 -7.12
CA GLU A 84 -7.20 9.33 -5.83
C GLU A 84 -7.99 10.23 -4.89
N VAL A 85 -7.85 10.00 -3.58
CA VAL A 85 -8.50 10.87 -2.56
C VAL A 85 -8.08 12.33 -2.70
N ALA A 86 -6.83 12.60 -3.10
CA ALA A 86 -6.32 13.96 -3.32
C ALA A 86 -6.96 14.68 -4.52
N GLN A 87 -7.63 13.94 -5.40
CA GLN A 87 -8.39 14.47 -6.55
C GLN A 87 -9.89 14.60 -6.24
N CYS A 88 -10.33 14.17 -5.06
CA CYS A 88 -11.73 14.25 -4.65
C CYS A 88 -12.03 15.64 -4.07
N PRO A 89 -13.01 16.38 -4.62
CA PRO A 89 -13.51 17.60 -3.98
C PRO A 89 -14.06 17.30 -2.58
N ASP A 90 -13.94 18.25 -1.65
CA ASP A 90 -14.41 18.10 -0.27
C ASP A 90 -15.91 17.73 -0.20
N ALA A 91 -16.72 18.29 -1.11
CA ALA A 91 -18.16 18.00 -1.19
C ALA A 91 -18.48 16.55 -1.60
N ASP A 92 -17.54 15.84 -2.22
CA ASP A 92 -17.74 14.48 -2.74
C ASP A 92 -17.09 13.41 -1.84
N VAL A 93 -16.45 13.80 -0.73
CA VAL A 93 -15.69 12.88 0.15
C VAL A 93 -16.57 11.75 0.68
N ASP A 94 -17.81 12.03 1.08
CA ASP A 94 -18.72 11.00 1.59
C ASP A 94 -19.00 9.94 0.50
N ALA A 95 -19.24 10.38 -0.74
CA ALA A 95 -19.44 9.48 -1.87
C ALA A 95 -18.15 8.73 -2.24
N PHE A 96 -16.98 9.36 -2.09
CA PHE A 96 -15.69 8.71 -2.30
C PHE A 96 -15.42 7.61 -1.26
N GLN A 97 -15.80 7.83 -0.01
CA GLN A 97 -15.63 6.89 1.10
C GLN A 97 -16.70 5.79 1.12
N ASP A 98 -17.77 5.92 0.34
CA ASP A 98 -18.77 4.88 0.12
C ASP A 98 -18.16 3.67 -0.60
N ILE A 99 -17.85 2.64 0.18
CA ILE A 99 -17.27 1.38 -0.29
C ILE A 99 -18.26 0.50 -1.05
N ASP A 100 -19.56 0.72 -0.89
CA ASP A 100 -20.59 -0.03 -1.62
C ASP A 100 -20.81 0.56 -3.01
N ARG A 101 -20.61 1.87 -3.16
CA ARG A 101 -20.62 2.57 -4.45
C ARG A 101 -19.32 2.39 -5.23
N HIS A 102 -18.19 2.67 -4.61
CA HIS A 102 -16.87 2.58 -5.25
C HIS A 102 -16.13 1.36 -4.70
N GLN A 103 -16.47 0.18 -5.22
CA GLN A 103 -16.15 -1.09 -4.59
C GLN A 103 -14.71 -1.60 -4.79
N TYR A 104 -13.99 -1.06 -5.76
CA TYR A 104 -12.69 -1.58 -6.19
C TYR A 104 -11.57 -0.61 -5.84
N PHE A 105 -10.62 -1.08 -5.03
CA PHE A 105 -9.45 -0.35 -4.60
C PHE A 105 -8.23 -0.72 -5.45
N ASN A 106 -7.44 0.28 -5.85
CA ASN A 106 -6.18 0.04 -6.57
C ASN A 106 -5.13 -0.58 -5.63
N THR A 107 -4.60 -1.75 -5.95
CA THR A 107 -3.52 -2.38 -5.17
C THR A 107 -2.14 -1.79 -5.50
N ASN A 108 -2.06 -1.00 -6.58
CA ASN A 108 -0.85 -0.54 -7.23
C ASN A 108 0.04 -1.69 -7.75
N SER A 109 -0.54 -2.87 -7.99
CA SER A 109 0.08 -3.96 -8.75
C SER A 109 -0.43 -3.90 -10.19
N LEU A 110 0.47 -3.62 -11.12
CA LEU A 110 0.17 -3.32 -12.51
C LEU A 110 0.91 -4.26 -13.44
N TRP A 111 0.24 -4.65 -14.52
CA TRP A 111 0.85 -5.39 -15.62
C TRP A 111 0.86 -4.51 -16.86
N LEU A 112 2.03 -4.39 -17.48
CA LEU A 112 2.29 -3.53 -18.62
C LEU A 112 2.70 -4.36 -19.82
N ARG A 113 2.11 -4.08 -20.99
CA ARG A 113 2.53 -4.64 -22.28
C ARG A 113 3.56 -3.67 -22.88
N LEU A 114 4.84 -4.01 -22.80
CA LEU A 114 5.94 -3.06 -22.96
C LEU A 114 6.02 -2.41 -24.34
N ASP A 115 5.68 -3.12 -25.42
CA ASP A 115 5.67 -2.52 -26.76
C ASP A 115 4.48 -1.59 -26.97
N LEU A 116 3.29 -1.84 -26.38
CA LEU A 116 2.19 -0.84 -26.41
C LEU A 116 2.49 0.35 -25.51
N LEU A 117 3.18 0.12 -24.38
CA LEU A 117 3.66 1.20 -23.55
C LEU A 117 4.60 2.11 -24.36
N LYS A 118 5.53 1.52 -25.13
CA LYS A 118 6.44 2.26 -25.99
C LYS A 118 5.68 3.04 -27.07
N GLU A 119 4.77 2.40 -27.81
CA GLU A 119 3.94 3.06 -28.83
C GLU A 119 3.16 4.26 -28.25
N GLN A 120 2.53 4.09 -27.09
CA GLN A 120 1.79 5.17 -26.43
C GLN A 120 2.71 6.31 -25.98
N LEU A 121 3.86 5.98 -25.40
CA LEU A 121 4.84 6.99 -24.98
C LEU A 121 5.40 7.76 -26.17
N GLU A 122 5.70 7.10 -27.29
CA GLU A 122 6.15 7.76 -28.53
C GLU A 122 5.08 8.70 -29.10
N ALA A 123 3.81 8.27 -29.09
CA ALA A 123 2.68 9.10 -29.51
C ALA A 123 2.52 10.37 -28.66
N ASP A 124 2.82 10.28 -27.36
CA ASP A 124 2.71 11.37 -26.39
C ASP A 124 4.06 12.07 -26.09
N SER A 125 5.00 12.07 -27.04
CA SER A 125 6.31 12.77 -26.92
C SER A 125 7.16 12.35 -25.72
N GLY A 126 7.11 11.07 -25.36
CA GLY A 126 7.92 10.43 -24.31
C GLY A 126 7.32 10.50 -22.90
N VAL A 127 6.10 11.02 -22.74
CA VAL A 127 5.43 11.15 -21.43
C VAL A 127 3.98 10.72 -21.52
N LEU A 128 3.43 10.09 -20.48
CA LEU A 128 1.99 9.86 -20.41
C LEU A 128 1.28 11.10 -19.83
N PRO A 129 0.09 11.48 -20.34
CA PRO A 129 -0.66 12.63 -19.86
C PRO A 129 -1.37 12.32 -18.53
N LEU A 130 -0.57 12.10 -17.48
CA LEU A 130 -1.07 11.72 -16.15
C LEU A 130 -1.60 12.93 -15.37
N PRO A 131 -2.66 12.76 -14.57
CA PRO A 131 -3.25 13.84 -13.80
C PRO A 131 -2.33 14.22 -12.66
N MET A 132 -1.98 15.50 -12.58
CA MET A 132 -1.13 16.05 -11.52
C MET A 132 -1.84 15.98 -10.16
N ILE A 133 -1.12 15.52 -9.16
CA ILE A 133 -1.51 15.53 -7.75
C ILE A 133 -0.73 16.65 -7.05
N ARG A 134 -1.46 17.52 -6.36
CA ARG A 134 -0.90 18.63 -5.60
C ARG A 134 -0.92 18.31 -4.12
N ASN A 135 0.25 18.01 -3.54
CA ASN A 135 0.40 17.73 -2.12
C ASN A 135 0.97 18.93 -1.37
N ASN A 136 0.24 19.43 -0.37
CA ASN A 136 0.74 20.49 0.52
C ASN A 136 1.55 19.87 1.67
N LYS A 137 2.78 20.32 1.86
CA LYS A 137 3.73 19.82 2.87
C LYS A 137 4.52 20.96 3.50
N THR A 138 5.38 20.63 4.46
CA THR A 138 6.44 21.50 4.96
C THR A 138 7.78 21.02 4.39
N VAL A 139 8.73 21.93 4.16
CA VAL A 139 10.03 21.62 3.54
C VAL A 139 10.83 20.62 4.37
N ASP A 140 10.75 20.72 5.70
CA ASP A 140 11.19 19.69 6.62
C ASP A 140 9.96 18.91 7.11
N PRO A 141 9.80 17.62 6.74
CA PRO A 141 8.71 16.78 7.20
C PRO A 141 8.69 16.53 8.73
N ARG A 142 9.82 16.74 9.42
CA ARG A 142 9.96 16.59 10.87
C ARG A 142 9.58 17.85 11.62
N ASP A 143 9.71 19.02 10.98
CA ASP A 143 9.32 20.30 11.56
C ASP A 143 8.06 20.88 10.90
N LYS A 144 6.93 20.77 11.62
CA LYS A 144 5.63 21.32 11.21
C LYS A 144 5.63 22.86 11.07
N LYS A 145 6.63 23.56 11.62
CA LYS A 145 6.78 25.02 11.52
C LYS A 145 7.68 25.43 10.36
N SER A 146 8.33 24.49 9.67
CA SER A 146 9.16 24.79 8.52
C SER A 146 8.33 25.30 7.33
N ILE A 147 8.99 25.91 6.37
CA ILE A 147 8.35 26.61 5.23
C ILE A 147 7.36 25.68 4.52
N ALA A 148 6.13 26.15 4.33
CA ALA A 148 5.13 25.42 3.57
C ALA A 148 5.53 25.35 2.08
N VAL A 149 5.43 24.16 1.50
CA VAL A 149 5.78 23.86 0.11
C VAL A 149 4.69 23.03 -0.55
N VAL A 150 4.71 23.03 -1.88
CA VAL A 150 3.86 22.18 -2.70
C VAL A 150 4.73 21.14 -3.38
N GLN A 151 4.38 19.86 -3.22
CA GLN A 151 4.96 18.74 -3.96
C GLN A 151 4.02 18.37 -5.09
N LEU A 152 4.53 18.39 -6.32
CA LEU A 152 3.80 17.96 -7.51
C LEU A 152 4.16 16.50 -7.79
N GLU A 153 3.14 15.67 -7.85
CA GLU A 153 3.27 14.23 -8.00
C GLU A 153 2.33 13.70 -9.08
N ILE A 154 2.58 12.47 -9.52
CA ILE A 154 1.74 11.69 -10.41
C ILE A 154 1.67 10.25 -9.91
N ALA A 155 0.53 9.60 -10.09
CA ALA A 155 0.31 8.22 -9.71
C ALA A 155 0.43 7.30 -10.92
N MET A 156 1.26 6.25 -10.81
CA MET A 156 1.44 5.28 -11.90
C MET A 156 0.13 4.59 -12.31
N GLY A 157 -0.72 4.24 -11.34
CA GLY A 157 -2.02 3.64 -11.64
C GLY A 157 -2.95 4.53 -12.48
N ALA A 158 -2.74 5.84 -12.51
CA ALA A 158 -3.53 6.73 -13.36
C ALA A 158 -3.29 6.47 -14.87
N ALA A 159 -2.18 5.82 -15.24
CA ALA A 159 -1.91 5.45 -16.62
C ALA A 159 -2.97 4.54 -17.24
N ILE A 160 -3.82 3.89 -16.42
CA ILE A 160 -4.96 3.10 -16.91
C ILE A 160 -5.88 3.89 -17.85
N GLU A 161 -5.95 5.22 -17.69
CA GLU A 161 -6.80 6.09 -18.52
C GLU A 161 -6.16 6.47 -19.88
N CYS A 162 -4.85 6.25 -20.00
CA CYS A 162 -4.07 6.58 -21.20
C CYS A 162 -4.20 5.50 -22.29
N PHE A 163 -4.59 4.27 -21.93
CA PHE A 163 -4.63 3.16 -22.88
C PHE A 163 -6.05 2.72 -23.22
N GLU A 164 -6.35 2.68 -24.52
CA GLU A 164 -7.58 2.04 -24.99
C GLU A 164 -7.51 0.53 -24.77
N GLY A 165 -8.59 -0.06 -24.25
CA GLY A 165 -8.64 -1.48 -23.90
C GLY A 165 -7.90 -1.85 -22.60
N ALA A 166 -7.48 -0.87 -21.80
CA ALA A 166 -7.00 -1.13 -20.44
C ALA A 166 -8.06 -1.87 -19.62
N ALA A 167 -7.60 -2.78 -18.75
CA ALA A 167 -8.46 -3.63 -17.95
C ALA A 167 -8.13 -3.53 -16.47
N ALA A 168 -9.07 -3.98 -15.64
CA ALA A 168 -8.85 -4.23 -14.22
C ALA A 168 -9.21 -5.68 -13.90
N LEU A 169 -8.48 -6.28 -12.96
CA LEU A 169 -8.72 -7.64 -12.46
C LEU A 169 -8.98 -7.59 -10.96
N ASP A 170 -10.14 -8.05 -10.52
CA ASP A 170 -10.42 -8.24 -9.10
C ASP A 170 -9.60 -9.43 -8.58
N VAL A 171 -8.74 -9.16 -7.60
CA VAL A 171 -7.84 -10.14 -6.99
C VAL A 171 -8.15 -10.34 -5.51
N PRO A 172 -7.86 -11.55 -4.97
CA PRO A 172 -7.98 -11.80 -3.55
C PRO A 172 -7.18 -10.79 -2.73
N ARG A 173 -7.71 -10.42 -1.57
CA ARG A 173 -7.09 -9.43 -0.66
C ARG A 173 -5.68 -9.83 -0.22
N SER A 174 -5.35 -11.12 -0.23
CA SER A 174 -4.00 -11.63 0.05
C SER A 174 -2.93 -11.09 -0.89
N ARG A 175 -3.29 -10.58 -2.08
CA ARG A 175 -2.36 -9.90 -3.01
C ARG A 175 -2.14 -8.41 -2.70
N PHE A 176 -2.80 -7.91 -1.66
CA PHE A 176 -2.69 -6.54 -1.18
C PHE A 176 -2.46 -6.50 0.34
N ALA A 177 -1.19 -6.66 0.72
CA ALA A 177 -0.69 -6.60 2.10
C ALA A 177 0.35 -5.46 2.25
N PRO A 178 -0.11 -4.19 2.24
CA PRO A 178 0.77 -3.03 2.35
C PRO A 178 1.27 -2.79 3.77
N VAL A 179 2.47 -2.23 3.91
CA VAL A 179 3.07 -1.81 5.17
C VAL A 179 3.19 -0.29 5.16
N LYS A 180 2.22 0.42 5.78
CA LYS A 180 2.12 1.89 5.72
C LYS A 180 2.44 2.58 7.04
N THR A 181 2.34 1.86 8.15
CA THR A 181 2.55 2.37 9.50
C THR A 181 3.59 1.52 10.23
N THR A 182 4.13 2.09 11.30
CA THR A 182 4.97 1.32 12.24
C THR A 182 4.18 0.24 12.98
N GLY A 183 2.86 0.37 13.08
CA GLY A 183 1.96 -0.71 13.51
C GLY A 183 1.99 -1.90 12.55
N ASP A 184 1.87 -1.65 11.24
CA ASP A 184 1.98 -2.70 10.22
C ASP A 184 3.37 -3.36 10.28
N LEU A 185 4.42 -2.56 10.48
CA LEU A 185 5.79 -3.07 10.62
C LEU A 185 5.97 -3.93 11.89
N LEU A 186 5.35 -3.55 13.01
CA LEU A 186 5.37 -4.35 14.23
C LEU A 186 4.67 -5.70 14.02
N ALA A 187 3.51 -5.70 13.36
CA ALA A 187 2.81 -6.93 12.99
C ALA A 187 3.70 -7.82 12.13
N LEU A 188 4.33 -7.23 11.10
CA LEU A 188 5.21 -7.94 10.17
C LEU A 188 6.45 -8.56 10.84
N ARG A 189 7.03 -7.87 11.82
CA ARG A 189 8.20 -8.35 12.58
C ARG A 189 7.85 -9.44 13.60
N SER A 190 6.58 -9.55 13.98
CA SER A 190 6.11 -10.55 14.94
C SER A 190 5.86 -11.92 14.31
N ASP A 191 5.54 -12.90 15.15
CA ASP A 191 5.09 -14.23 14.74
C ASP A 191 3.68 -14.28 14.09
N ALA A 192 3.00 -13.13 13.94
CA ALA A 192 1.77 -13.05 13.15
C ALA A 192 2.02 -13.26 11.65
N TYR A 193 3.26 -13.07 11.19
CA TYR A 193 3.68 -13.30 9.81
C TYR A 193 4.81 -14.32 9.76
N GLU A 194 4.88 -15.06 8.65
CA GLU A 194 5.92 -16.03 8.38
C GLU A 194 6.61 -15.74 7.03
N VAL A 195 7.91 -16.04 6.97
CA VAL A 195 8.70 -15.98 5.74
C VAL A 195 8.83 -17.40 5.20
N LEU A 196 8.33 -17.62 3.99
CA LEU A 196 8.38 -18.91 3.31
C LEU A 196 9.75 -19.18 2.71
N ALA A 197 9.99 -20.44 2.33
CA ALA A 197 11.27 -20.89 1.76
C ALA A 197 11.65 -20.17 0.45
N ASP A 198 10.67 -19.65 -0.28
CA ASP A 198 10.86 -18.87 -1.51
C ASP A 198 10.97 -17.36 -1.25
N GLY A 199 11.04 -16.94 0.02
CA GLY A 199 11.17 -15.55 0.44
C GLY A 199 9.86 -14.77 0.52
N GLN A 200 8.71 -15.39 0.22
CA GLN A 200 7.42 -14.72 0.36
C GLN A 200 7.07 -14.51 1.82
N VAL A 201 6.49 -13.35 2.14
CA VAL A 201 5.97 -13.06 3.47
C VAL A 201 4.45 -13.18 3.45
N ARG A 202 3.88 -13.98 4.34
CA ARG A 202 2.43 -14.12 4.47
C ARG A 202 1.99 -14.12 5.92
N LEU A 203 0.71 -13.86 6.13
CA LEU A 203 0.09 -14.02 7.44
C LEU A 203 0.16 -15.50 7.84
N ALA A 204 0.49 -15.77 9.11
CA ALA A 204 0.51 -17.13 9.64
C ALA A 204 -0.86 -17.80 9.48
N ALA A 205 -0.86 -19.09 9.13
CA ALA A 205 -2.10 -19.84 8.87
C ALA A 205 -3.06 -19.83 10.08
N GLU A 206 -2.55 -19.80 11.31
CA GLU A 206 -3.33 -19.73 12.56
C GLU A 206 -4.21 -18.47 12.68
N ARG A 207 -4.02 -17.49 11.80
CA ARG A 207 -4.74 -16.22 11.83
C ARG A 207 -5.93 -16.15 10.87
N ASP A 208 -6.19 -17.20 10.11
CA ASP A 208 -7.35 -17.31 9.22
C ASP A 208 -7.52 -16.09 8.27
N GLY A 209 -6.40 -15.53 7.81
CA GLY A 209 -6.40 -14.38 6.89
C GLY A 209 -6.68 -13.02 7.53
N VAL A 210 -6.78 -12.92 8.87
CA VAL A 210 -7.07 -11.66 9.58
C VAL A 210 -5.81 -11.12 10.29
N PRO A 211 -5.17 -10.05 9.79
CA PRO A 211 -4.01 -9.45 10.45
C PRO A 211 -4.39 -8.81 11.79
N PRO A 212 -3.45 -8.72 12.76
CA PRO A 212 -3.71 -8.02 14.02
C PRO A 212 -3.90 -6.52 13.76
N ASN A 213 -4.88 -5.91 14.41
CA ASN A 213 -5.10 -4.46 14.33
C ASN A 213 -4.20 -3.75 15.35
N ILE A 214 -3.16 -3.04 14.88
CA ILE A 214 -2.17 -2.40 15.76
C ILE A 214 -2.29 -0.88 15.68
N VAL A 215 -2.57 -0.25 16.81
CA VAL A 215 -2.66 1.20 16.96
C VAL A 215 -1.60 1.67 17.93
N LEU A 216 -0.60 2.39 17.43
CA LEU A 216 0.47 2.96 18.23
C LEU A 216 0.30 4.48 18.37
N SER A 217 0.68 5.05 19.51
CA SER A 217 0.74 6.50 19.69
C SER A 217 1.82 7.16 18.82
N ASP A 218 1.78 8.49 18.73
CA ASP A 218 2.75 9.28 17.97
C ASP A 218 4.20 9.06 18.47
N ASP A 219 4.39 8.55 19.68
CA ASP A 219 5.68 8.13 20.23
C ASP A 219 6.40 7.08 19.36
N TYR A 220 5.65 6.31 18.56
CA TYR A 220 6.17 5.24 17.71
C TYR A 220 5.99 5.51 16.22
N LYS A 221 5.77 6.76 15.83
CA LYS A 221 5.40 7.10 14.46
C LYS A 221 6.53 6.87 13.45
N LEU A 222 7.77 7.08 13.88
CA LEU A 222 8.96 6.89 13.06
C LEU A 222 9.62 5.53 13.37
N VAL A 223 10.31 4.97 12.39
CA VAL A 223 10.91 3.63 12.49
C VAL A 223 11.93 3.54 13.62
N ASP A 224 12.78 4.56 13.79
CA ASP A 224 13.75 4.64 14.88
C ASP A 224 13.10 4.73 16.26
N GLN A 225 11.89 5.27 16.33
CA GLN A 225 11.12 5.33 17.56
C GLN A 225 10.39 4.01 17.88
N LEU A 226 10.20 3.13 16.89
CA LEU A 226 9.62 1.81 17.08
C LEU A 226 10.61 0.82 17.71
N GLU A 227 11.90 0.91 17.36
CA GLU A 227 12.94 -0.03 17.83
C GLU A 227 12.94 -0.24 19.36
N PRO A 228 12.78 0.79 20.21
CA PRO A 228 12.79 0.61 21.65
C PRO A 228 11.52 -0.03 22.23
N LEU A 229 10.47 -0.23 21.43
CA LEU A 229 9.23 -0.89 21.85
C LEU A 229 9.44 -2.39 22.07
N GLY A 230 10.34 -3.03 21.34
CA GLY A 230 10.44 -4.49 21.29
C GLY A 230 9.31 -5.15 20.48
N VAL A 231 9.44 -6.45 20.22
CA VAL A 231 8.48 -7.21 19.40
C VAL A 231 7.87 -8.32 20.26
N PRO A 232 6.59 -8.21 20.67
CA PRO A 232 5.90 -9.29 21.37
C PRO A 232 5.40 -10.35 20.37
N SER A 233 5.00 -11.51 20.89
CA SER A 233 4.20 -12.46 20.11
C SER A 233 2.79 -11.89 19.88
N LEU A 234 2.35 -11.89 18.62
CA LEU A 234 1.07 -11.36 18.16
C LEU A 234 0.24 -12.39 17.39
N ILE A 235 0.70 -13.64 17.23
CA ILE A 235 -0.02 -14.68 16.48
C ILE A 235 -1.47 -14.88 16.93
N LYS A 236 -1.79 -14.66 18.21
CA LYS A 236 -3.15 -14.72 18.78
C LYS A 236 -3.77 -13.35 19.11
N CYS A 237 -3.12 -12.24 18.73
CA CYS A 237 -3.59 -10.88 18.95
C CYS A 237 -4.70 -10.52 17.96
N ARG A 238 -5.84 -10.02 18.44
CA ARG A 238 -6.89 -9.43 17.59
C ARG A 238 -6.64 -7.93 17.42
N SER A 239 -6.43 -7.22 18.52
CA SER A 239 -6.12 -5.80 18.53
C SER A 239 -5.08 -5.48 19.61
N LEU A 240 -4.11 -4.62 19.27
CA LEU A 240 -3.15 -4.06 20.21
C LEU A 240 -3.17 -2.54 20.10
N LYS A 241 -3.47 -1.86 21.20
CA LYS A 241 -3.42 -0.39 21.28
C LYS A 241 -2.43 0.05 22.32
N ILE A 242 -1.51 0.93 21.95
CA ILE A 242 -0.48 1.47 22.85
C ILE A 242 -0.62 2.99 22.90
N VAL A 243 -0.75 3.53 24.10
CA VAL A 243 -0.79 4.97 24.39
C VAL A 243 0.35 5.30 25.34
N GLY A 244 1.25 6.19 24.90
CA GLY A 244 2.41 6.63 25.67
C GLY A 244 3.60 5.66 25.61
N PRO A 245 4.70 5.95 26.31
CA PRO A 245 5.95 5.24 26.16
C PRO A 245 5.94 3.87 26.88
N VAL A 246 6.00 2.81 26.11
CA VAL A 246 6.02 1.38 26.48
C VAL A 246 7.26 0.67 25.91
N ARG A 247 7.71 -0.39 26.60
CA ARG A 247 8.65 -1.39 26.07
C ARG A 247 8.23 -2.78 26.49
N PHE A 248 8.17 -3.69 25.53
CA PHE A 248 8.03 -5.12 25.75
C PHE A 248 9.39 -5.74 26.07
N GLU A 249 9.40 -6.60 27.08
CA GLU A 249 10.50 -7.54 27.28
C GLU A 249 10.32 -8.80 26.43
N GLU A 250 11.40 -9.58 26.31
CA GLU A 250 11.36 -10.85 25.59
C GLU A 250 10.42 -11.84 26.31
N GLY A 251 9.54 -12.50 25.56
CA GLY A 251 8.57 -13.45 26.11
C GLY A 251 7.18 -12.86 26.41
N VAL A 252 6.92 -11.60 26.06
CA VAL A 252 5.56 -11.04 26.08
C VAL A 252 4.71 -11.65 24.97
N VAL A 253 3.51 -12.11 25.32
CA VAL A 253 2.52 -12.68 24.40
C VAL A 253 1.21 -11.91 24.50
N ILE A 254 0.73 -11.36 23.37
CA ILE A 254 -0.54 -10.64 23.29
C ILE A 254 -1.62 -11.54 22.68
N GLN A 255 -2.77 -11.66 23.34
CA GLN A 255 -3.90 -12.45 22.89
C GLN A 255 -5.22 -11.67 22.94
N GLY A 256 -6.07 -11.82 21.92
CA GLY A 256 -7.35 -11.10 21.88
C GLY A 256 -7.17 -9.59 21.77
N ASP A 257 -7.97 -8.80 22.50
CA ASP A 257 -7.86 -7.33 22.49
C ASP A 257 -7.08 -6.82 23.71
N VAL A 258 -5.94 -6.19 23.49
CA VAL A 258 -5.12 -5.62 24.57
C VAL A 258 -4.90 -4.12 24.36
N GLU A 259 -5.11 -3.34 25.41
CA GLU A 259 -4.70 -1.94 25.45
C GLU A 259 -3.65 -1.70 26.54
N ILE A 260 -2.63 -0.92 26.22
CA ILE A 260 -1.54 -0.54 27.13
C ILE A 260 -1.50 0.97 27.20
N HIS A 261 -1.77 1.54 28.37
CA HIS A 261 -1.86 2.97 28.59
C HIS A 261 -0.80 3.41 29.60
N ASN A 262 0.18 4.18 29.17
CA ASN A 262 1.13 4.83 30.06
C ASN A 262 0.94 6.34 29.98
N THR A 263 0.53 6.94 31.10
CA THR A 263 0.35 8.39 31.20
C THR A 263 1.58 9.11 31.75
N THR A 264 2.61 8.37 32.14
CA THR A 264 3.85 8.91 32.71
C THR A 264 4.91 9.18 31.65
N PRO A 265 5.89 10.07 31.92
CA PRO A 265 7.01 10.30 31.01
C PRO A 265 8.00 9.13 30.93
N GLU A 266 8.07 8.31 31.97
CA GLU A 266 8.96 7.15 32.03
C GLU A 266 8.40 6.00 31.21
N ARG A 267 9.28 5.15 30.67
CA ARG A 267 8.83 4.04 29.83
C ARG A 267 8.24 2.92 30.69
N PHE A 268 6.98 2.56 30.46
CA PHE A 268 6.35 1.40 31.09
C PHE A 268 6.93 0.10 30.50
N ILE A 269 7.61 -0.67 31.35
CA ILE A 269 8.14 -1.98 30.98
C ILE A 269 7.04 -3.04 31.15
N VAL A 270 6.75 -3.75 30.07
CA VAL A 270 5.81 -4.87 30.05
C VAL A 270 6.63 -6.14 30.22
N GLU A 271 6.57 -6.69 31.42
CA GLU A 271 7.26 -7.90 31.85
C GLU A 271 6.82 -9.13 31.04
N PRO A 272 7.67 -10.18 30.95
CA PRO A 272 7.32 -11.41 30.23
C PRO A 272 6.05 -12.05 30.79
N GLY A 273 5.13 -12.44 29.90
CA GLY A 273 3.84 -12.98 30.31
C GLY A 273 2.80 -12.97 29.20
N ILE A 274 1.65 -13.58 29.48
CA ILE A 274 0.50 -13.61 28.57
C ILE A 274 -0.47 -12.51 28.99
N TYR A 275 -0.73 -11.60 28.07
CA TYR A 275 -1.70 -10.53 28.23
C TYR A 275 -2.90 -10.81 27.32
N LYS A 276 -4.08 -11.02 27.90
CA LYS A 276 -5.27 -11.45 27.15
C LYS A 276 -6.50 -10.62 27.49
N ASP A 277 -7.15 -10.08 26.47
CA ASP A 277 -8.46 -9.39 26.55
C ASP A 277 -8.54 -8.38 27.73
N GLN A 278 -7.49 -7.54 27.87
CA GLN A 278 -7.33 -6.68 29.05
C GLN A 278 -6.73 -5.30 28.73
N VAL A 279 -6.97 -4.35 29.63
CA VAL A 279 -6.32 -3.04 29.65
C VAL A 279 -5.32 -3.02 30.79
N ILE A 280 -4.06 -2.70 30.49
CA ILE A 280 -2.99 -2.52 31.48
C ILE A 280 -2.45 -1.10 31.38
N GLY A 281 -1.96 -0.55 32.49
CA GLY A 281 -1.40 0.80 32.45
C GLY A 281 -0.81 1.31 33.75
N LEU A 282 -0.14 2.46 33.62
CA LEU A 282 0.46 3.27 34.69
C LEU A 282 -0.03 4.72 34.63
#